data_AF-A0A6L7JN82-F1
#
_entry.id   AF-A0A6L7JN82-F1
#
_cell.length_a   1.000
_cell.length_b   1.000
_cell.length_c   1.000
_cell.angle_alpha   90.00
_cell.angle_beta   90.00
_cell.angle_gamma   90.00
#
_symmetry.space_group_name_H-M   'P 1'
#
loop_
_entity.id
_entity.type
_entity.pdbx_description
1 polymer ?
#
loop_
_entity_poly.entity_id
_entity_poly.type
_entity_poly.pdbx_seq_one_letter_code
_entity_poly.pdbx_strand_id
1 'polypeptide(L)'
;MAYFALFVEVDQRMHPRDRICEFLGGDAGLADVALTALRDTAFRDDLPEADETISFHAESRHHFLAYPVLASLDLLQAESPSRLDELSGEQKRKILSVRYCVADTLRQDATSECHDRWLQQDPDLVLDMLYRCAVDALKVGDSNPPGLYDLDRFNTQVDRSYDIRVRLLRAFPVRAPSTQLPLLDRLLGQVVRFPDRVALSAVIAKKLKAKSATDAQKVLCLRRRSIERRFVSSLVAAMRGAGI
;
A
#
# COMPACT_ATOMS: atom_id res chain seq x y z
N MET A 1 15.14 2.75 -15.07
CA MET A 1 15.37 1.37 -15.55
C MET A 1 16.79 0.90 -15.30
N ALA A 2 17.83 1.53 -15.88
CA ALA A 2 19.23 1.18 -15.60
C ALA A 2 19.59 1.33 -14.10
N TYR A 3 19.12 2.40 -13.45
CA TYR A 3 19.27 2.63 -12.00
C TYR A 3 18.89 1.41 -11.15
N PHE A 4 17.75 0.77 -11.48
CA PHE A 4 17.21 -0.39 -10.77
C PHE A 4 17.64 -1.75 -11.34
N ALA A 5 18.57 -1.75 -12.31
CA ALA A 5 18.98 -2.97 -13.03
C ALA A 5 17.80 -3.75 -13.63
N LEU A 6 16.81 -3.04 -14.15
CA LEU A 6 15.65 -3.63 -14.81
C LEU A 6 15.92 -4.05 -16.27
N PHE A 7 17.08 -3.71 -16.81
CA PHE A 7 17.54 -4.20 -18.10
C PHE A 7 18.37 -5.47 -17.89
N VAL A 8 18.16 -6.47 -18.76
CA VAL A 8 18.88 -7.77 -18.72
C VAL A 8 20.39 -7.58 -18.85
N GLU A 9 20.81 -6.52 -19.53
CA GLU A 9 22.21 -6.20 -19.83
C GLU A 9 22.93 -5.51 -18.67
N VAL A 10 22.24 -5.12 -17.60
CA VAL A 10 22.82 -4.36 -16.49
C VAL A 10 23.20 -5.30 -15.33
N ASP A 11 24.44 -5.21 -14.85
CA ASP A 11 24.89 -5.99 -13.70
C ASP A 11 24.21 -5.52 -12.40
N GLN A 12 23.36 -6.37 -11.84
CA GLN A 12 22.63 -6.12 -10.60
C GLN A 12 23.55 -5.96 -9.38
N ARG A 13 24.82 -6.40 -9.45
CA ARG A 13 25.81 -6.32 -8.37
C ARG A 13 26.52 -4.96 -8.32
N MET A 14 26.49 -4.19 -9.40
CA MET A 14 27.10 -2.86 -9.44
C MET A 14 26.31 -1.85 -8.63
N HIS A 15 26.98 -0.82 -8.11
CA HIS A 15 26.29 0.30 -7.48
C HIS A 15 25.41 1.05 -8.50
N PRO A 16 24.29 1.68 -8.07
CA PRO A 16 23.39 2.38 -9.00
C PRO A 16 24.08 3.42 -9.89
N ARG A 17 25.06 4.15 -9.36
CA ARG A 17 25.87 5.10 -10.12
C ARG A 17 26.68 4.42 -11.23
N ASP A 18 27.35 3.32 -10.90
CA ASP A 18 28.18 2.58 -11.85
C ASP A 18 27.33 1.97 -12.96
N ARG A 19 26.13 1.45 -12.62
CA ARG A 19 25.14 0.99 -13.61
C ARG A 19 24.72 2.08 -14.58
N ILE A 20 24.50 3.30 -14.09
CA ILE A 20 24.16 4.44 -14.94
C ILE A 20 25.36 4.83 -15.82
N CYS A 21 26.56 4.87 -15.25
CA CYS A 21 27.78 5.20 -16.00
C CYS A 21 28.03 4.21 -17.14
N GLU A 22 27.95 2.90 -16.87
CA GLU A 22 28.09 1.85 -17.87
C GLU A 22 27.01 1.98 -18.96
N PHE A 23 25.75 2.18 -18.57
CA PHE A 23 24.64 2.37 -19.51
C PHE A 23 24.84 3.59 -20.44
N LEU A 24 25.58 4.59 -19.97
CA LEU A 24 25.92 5.81 -20.71
C LEU A 24 27.28 5.72 -21.41
N GLY A 25 27.82 4.51 -21.61
CA GLY A 25 29.06 4.29 -22.35
C GLY A 25 30.33 4.65 -21.57
N GLY A 26 30.27 4.69 -20.24
CA GLY A 26 31.39 5.03 -19.37
C GLY A 26 31.61 6.52 -19.16
N ASP A 27 30.71 7.38 -19.63
CA ASP A 27 30.78 8.83 -19.41
C ASP A 27 30.33 9.18 -17.98
N ALA A 28 31.32 9.35 -17.09
CA ALA A 28 31.08 9.72 -15.71
C ALA A 28 30.41 11.10 -15.56
N GLY A 29 30.70 12.05 -16.45
CA GLY A 29 30.10 13.38 -16.41
C GLY A 29 28.60 13.32 -16.74
N LEU A 30 28.25 12.56 -17.77
CA LEU A 30 26.85 12.33 -18.13
C LEU A 30 26.10 11.53 -17.05
N ALA A 31 26.77 10.58 -16.40
CA ALA A 31 26.21 9.82 -15.29
C ALA A 31 25.87 10.73 -14.09
N ASP A 32 26.74 11.67 -13.73
CA ASP A 32 26.51 12.59 -12.63
C ASP A 32 25.37 13.59 -12.95
N VAL A 33 25.27 14.03 -14.20
CA VAL A 33 24.12 14.83 -14.68
C VAL A 33 22.82 14.02 -14.58
N ALA A 34 22.82 12.77 -15.03
CA ALA A 34 21.65 11.90 -14.97
C ALA A 34 21.20 11.63 -13.52
N LEU A 35 22.13 11.36 -12.61
CA LEU A 35 21.85 11.17 -11.19
C LEU A 35 21.28 12.44 -10.55
N THR A 36 21.77 13.61 -10.94
CA THR A 36 21.22 14.89 -10.49
C THR A 36 19.78 15.08 -10.95
N ALA A 37 19.50 14.81 -12.22
CA ALA A 37 18.14 14.86 -12.76
C ALA A 37 17.19 13.85 -12.07
N LEU A 38 17.68 12.63 -11.78
CA LEU A 38 16.91 11.64 -11.02
C LEU A 38 16.62 12.13 -9.60
N ARG A 39 17.63 12.67 -8.90
CA ARG A 39 17.46 13.20 -7.53
C ARG A 39 16.40 14.29 -7.48
N ASP A 40 16.39 15.21 -8.45
CA ASP A 40 15.45 16.33 -8.46
C ASP A 40 14.04 15.96 -8.96
N THR A 41 13.84 14.72 -9.43
CA THR A 41 12.54 14.29 -9.99
C THR A 41 11.39 14.40 -8.97
N ALA A 42 11.61 14.08 -7.69
CA ALA A 42 10.56 14.21 -6.66
C ALA A 42 10.04 15.65 -6.47
N PHE A 43 10.81 16.64 -6.92
CA PHE A 43 10.47 18.07 -6.79
C PHE A 43 9.85 18.67 -8.05
N ARG A 44 9.66 17.88 -9.11
CA ARG A 44 9.05 18.37 -10.34
C ARG A 44 7.58 18.70 -10.15
N ASP A 45 7.13 19.78 -10.77
CA ASP A 45 5.72 20.19 -10.74
C ASP A 45 4.84 19.33 -11.66
N ASP A 46 5.44 18.72 -12.69
CA ASP A 46 4.76 17.90 -13.70
C ASP A 46 4.69 16.40 -13.34
N LEU A 47 4.87 16.06 -12.06
CA LEU A 47 4.60 14.70 -11.59
C LEU A 47 3.12 14.34 -11.80
N PRO A 48 2.81 13.10 -12.21
CA PRO A 48 1.44 12.68 -12.43
C PRO A 48 0.62 12.83 -11.15
N GLU A 49 -0.63 13.26 -11.31
CA GLU A 49 -1.53 13.38 -10.17
C GLU A 49 -1.78 12.01 -9.53
N ALA A 50 -2.12 12.03 -8.25
CA ALA A 50 -2.36 10.78 -7.53
C ALA A 50 -3.51 9.96 -8.15
N ASP A 51 -4.60 10.62 -8.54
CA ASP A 51 -5.75 9.97 -9.20
C ASP A 51 -5.40 9.45 -10.60
N GLU A 52 -4.55 10.15 -11.34
CA GLU A 52 -4.06 9.70 -12.64
C GLU A 52 -3.21 8.42 -12.49
N THR A 53 -2.31 8.41 -11.50
CA THR A 53 -1.46 7.24 -11.21
C THR A 53 -2.29 6.02 -10.83
N ILE A 54 -3.31 6.20 -9.98
CA ILE A 54 -4.23 5.13 -9.57
C ILE A 54 -5.06 4.63 -10.77
N SER A 55 -5.54 5.54 -11.62
CA SER A 55 -6.27 5.17 -12.84
C SER A 55 -5.39 4.36 -13.80
N PHE A 56 -4.14 4.76 -14.00
CA PHE A 56 -3.22 4.01 -14.86
C PHE A 56 -2.94 2.62 -14.31
N HIS A 57 -2.77 2.48 -13.00
CA HIS A 57 -2.59 1.18 -12.37
C HIS A 57 -3.76 0.23 -12.61
N ALA A 58 -4.99 0.73 -12.52
CA ALA A 58 -6.20 -0.03 -12.84
C ALA A 58 -6.21 -0.55 -14.30
N GLU A 59 -5.53 0.15 -15.21
CA GLU A 59 -5.33 -0.24 -16.61
C GLU A 59 -4.06 -1.06 -16.84
N SER A 60 -3.37 -1.49 -15.77
CA SER A 60 -2.05 -2.15 -15.84
C SER A 60 -0.99 -1.31 -16.54
N ARG A 61 -1.09 0.02 -16.42
CA ARG A 61 -0.17 1.02 -16.98
C ARG A 61 0.49 1.82 -15.86
N HIS A 62 1.57 2.52 -16.19
CA HIS A 62 2.21 3.49 -15.30
C HIS A 62 2.79 4.65 -16.11
N HIS A 63 2.94 5.80 -15.47
CA HIS A 63 3.56 6.98 -16.08
C HIS A 63 5.08 6.79 -16.25
N PHE A 64 5.67 7.34 -17.30
CA PHE A 64 7.12 7.21 -17.55
C PHE A 64 7.99 7.79 -16.43
N LEU A 65 7.46 8.78 -15.69
CA LEU A 65 8.12 9.37 -14.53
C LEU A 65 8.07 8.50 -13.27
N ALA A 66 7.32 7.39 -13.25
CA ALA A 66 7.19 6.56 -12.07
C ALA A 66 8.55 6.03 -11.57
N TYR A 67 9.37 5.49 -12.47
CA TYR A 67 10.70 4.98 -12.09
C TYR A 67 11.68 6.08 -11.70
N PRO A 68 11.78 7.20 -12.44
CA PRO A 68 12.53 8.37 -11.98
C PRO A 68 12.13 8.85 -10.58
N VAL A 69 10.83 8.89 -10.24
CA VAL A 69 10.36 9.24 -8.90
C VAL A 69 10.85 8.25 -7.84
N LEU A 70 10.75 6.95 -8.11
CA LEU A 70 11.24 5.93 -7.17
C LEU A 70 12.76 6.00 -6.98
N ALA A 71 13.51 6.30 -8.04
CA ALA A 71 14.96 6.47 -7.97
C ALA A 71 15.33 7.74 -7.19
N SER A 72 14.55 8.82 -7.36
CA SER A 72 14.67 10.04 -6.58
C SER A 72 14.54 9.76 -5.08
N LEU A 73 13.56 8.95 -4.67
CA LEU A 73 13.40 8.58 -3.27
C LEU A 73 14.60 7.84 -2.70
N ASP A 74 15.13 6.87 -3.43
CA ASP A 74 16.29 6.08 -3.03
C ASP A 74 17.54 6.98 -2.88
N LEU A 75 17.78 7.86 -3.86
CA LEU A 75 18.88 8.83 -3.82
C LEU A 75 18.73 9.84 -2.68
N LEU A 76 17.55 10.41 -2.50
CA LEU A 76 17.30 11.38 -1.43
C LEU A 76 17.43 10.73 -0.06
N GLN A 77 16.93 9.51 0.12
CA GLN A 77 17.06 8.78 1.38
C GLN A 77 18.54 8.49 1.71
N ALA A 78 19.32 8.06 0.71
CA ALA A 78 20.72 7.69 0.91
C ALA A 78 21.64 8.91 1.14
N GLU A 79 21.41 10.01 0.41
CA GLU A 79 22.37 11.12 0.35
C GLU A 79 21.92 12.36 1.14
N SER A 80 20.61 12.61 1.24
CA SER A 80 20.07 13.83 1.83
C SER A 80 18.67 13.63 2.42
N PRO A 81 18.48 12.72 3.41
CA PRO A 81 17.15 12.33 3.88
C PRO A 81 16.32 13.49 4.47
N SER A 82 16.94 14.58 4.91
CA SER A 82 16.22 15.79 5.34
C SER A 82 15.44 16.46 4.20
N ARG A 83 15.89 16.33 2.95
CA ARG A 83 15.20 16.90 1.78
C ARG A 83 13.83 16.23 1.53
N LEU A 84 13.62 15.02 2.02
CA LEU A 84 12.31 14.35 1.95
C LEU A 84 11.25 15.07 2.81
N ASP A 85 11.69 15.85 3.80
CA ASP A 85 10.80 16.62 4.67
C ASP A 85 10.33 17.91 4.01
N GLU A 86 11.10 18.43 3.04
CA GLU A 86 10.81 19.66 2.28
C GLU A 86 9.67 19.45 1.27
N LEU A 87 9.37 18.20 0.90
CA LEU A 87 8.29 17.88 -0.02
C LEU A 87 6.93 18.28 0.57
N SER A 88 6.15 19.00 -0.23
CA SER A 88 4.79 19.39 0.12
C SER A 88 3.89 18.16 0.29
N GLY A 89 2.78 18.32 1.02
CA GLY A 89 1.80 17.24 1.17
C GLY A 89 1.22 16.76 -0.18
N GLU A 90 1.14 17.65 -1.18
CA GLU A 90 0.72 17.28 -2.54
C GLU A 90 1.76 16.41 -3.24
N GLN A 91 3.04 16.81 -3.22
CA GLN A 91 4.13 15.99 -3.77
C GLN A 91 4.21 14.64 -3.09
N LYS A 92 4.11 14.60 -1.75
CA LYS A 92 4.05 13.33 -0.99
C LYS A 92 2.91 12.44 -1.48
N ARG A 93 1.72 12.98 -1.74
CA ARG A 93 0.59 12.20 -2.30
C ARG A 93 0.90 11.62 -3.69
N LYS A 94 1.44 12.43 -4.61
CA LYS A 94 1.86 11.98 -5.96
C LYS A 94 2.91 10.88 -5.91
N ILE A 95 3.88 11.03 -5.01
CA ILE A 95 4.95 10.05 -4.84
C ILE A 95 4.44 8.77 -4.17
N LEU A 96 3.59 8.87 -3.16
CA LEU A 96 2.98 7.72 -2.50
C LEU A 96 2.08 6.91 -3.45
N SER A 97 1.32 7.55 -4.35
CA SER A 97 0.57 6.81 -5.37
C SER A 97 1.49 6.05 -6.29
N VAL A 98 2.62 6.64 -6.73
CA VAL A 98 3.62 5.93 -7.54
C VAL A 98 4.20 4.74 -6.76
N ARG A 99 4.57 4.94 -5.49
CA ARG A 99 5.05 3.87 -4.62
C ARG A 99 4.07 2.70 -4.57
N TYR A 100 2.82 2.97 -4.23
CA TYR A 100 1.82 1.91 -4.08
C TYR A 100 1.51 1.22 -5.41
N CYS A 101 1.31 1.99 -6.48
CA CYS A 101 0.80 1.46 -7.73
C CYS A 101 1.87 0.84 -8.66
N VAL A 102 3.16 1.14 -8.46
CA VAL A 102 4.21 0.72 -9.41
C VAL A 102 5.28 -0.13 -8.75
N ALA A 103 5.55 0.13 -7.47
CA ALA A 103 6.84 -0.21 -6.90
C ALA A 103 6.94 -1.64 -6.35
N ASP A 104 5.83 -2.39 -6.32
CA ASP A 104 5.78 -3.84 -6.02
C ASP A 104 6.60 -4.69 -7.02
N THR A 105 7.01 -4.10 -8.14
CA THR A 105 7.90 -4.71 -9.14
C THR A 105 9.41 -4.59 -8.83
N LEU A 106 9.78 -3.82 -7.80
CA LEU A 106 11.17 -3.55 -7.42
C LEU A 106 11.47 -4.10 -6.03
N ARG A 107 12.70 -4.56 -5.76
CA ARG A 107 13.13 -4.90 -4.39
C ARG A 107 13.40 -3.60 -3.63
N GLN A 108 12.67 -3.36 -2.53
CA GLN A 108 12.18 -2.02 -2.12
C GLN A 108 12.83 -1.38 -0.88
N ASP A 109 13.98 -1.84 -0.41
CA ASP A 109 14.44 -1.52 0.95
C ASP A 109 14.49 0.00 1.26
N ALA A 110 15.08 0.83 0.40
CA ALA A 110 15.18 2.28 0.65
C ALA A 110 13.84 3.03 0.50
N THR A 111 12.98 2.61 -0.43
CA THR A 111 11.63 3.19 -0.56
C THR A 111 10.78 2.90 0.68
N SER A 112 11.08 1.82 1.42
CA SER A 112 10.47 1.50 2.71
C SER A 112 10.84 2.51 3.78
N GLU A 113 12.09 2.98 3.83
CA GLU A 113 12.52 3.94 4.86
C GLU A 113 11.89 5.32 4.67
N CYS A 114 11.81 5.82 3.43
CA CYS A 114 11.11 7.06 3.13
C CYS A 114 9.62 6.99 3.51
N HIS A 115 9.00 5.84 3.24
CA HIS A 115 7.60 5.59 3.59
C HIS A 115 7.39 5.56 5.10
N ASP A 116 8.23 4.82 5.84
CA ASP A 116 8.18 4.74 7.29
C ASP A 116 8.41 6.13 7.92
N ARG A 117 9.33 6.93 7.37
CA ARG A 117 9.56 8.32 7.79
C ARG A 117 8.29 9.16 7.68
N TRP A 118 7.64 9.15 6.52
CA TRP A 118 6.40 9.91 6.33
C TRP A 118 5.24 9.36 7.16
N LEU A 119 5.18 8.04 7.40
CA LEU A 119 4.18 7.44 8.27
C LEU A 119 4.31 7.94 9.72
N GLN A 120 5.54 8.21 10.19
CA GLN A 120 5.74 8.80 11.52
C GLN A 120 5.38 10.30 11.57
N GLN A 121 5.63 11.03 10.49
CA GLN A 121 5.39 12.48 10.44
C GLN A 121 3.93 12.85 10.19
N ASP A 122 3.30 12.19 9.21
CA ASP A 122 1.93 12.43 8.76
C ASP A 122 1.24 11.10 8.43
N PRO A 123 0.85 10.33 9.46
CA PRO A 123 0.22 9.03 9.27
C PRO A 123 -1.11 9.13 8.52
N ASP A 124 -1.85 10.22 8.67
CA ASP A 124 -3.17 10.37 8.07
C ASP A 124 -3.04 10.54 6.55
N LEU A 125 -2.04 11.29 6.05
CA LEU A 125 -1.73 11.39 4.63
C LEU A 125 -1.32 10.04 4.03
N VAL A 126 -0.41 9.32 4.69
CA VAL A 126 0.11 8.03 4.19
C VAL A 126 -1.00 6.98 4.14
N LEU A 127 -1.79 6.86 5.21
CA LEU A 127 -2.85 5.87 5.30
C LEU A 127 -4.04 6.22 4.39
N ASP A 128 -4.34 7.50 4.16
CA ASP A 128 -5.33 7.90 3.16
C ASP A 128 -4.90 7.48 1.76
N MET A 129 -3.64 7.72 1.39
CA MET A 129 -3.12 7.31 0.07
C MET A 129 -3.12 5.80 -0.12
N LEU A 130 -2.70 5.05 0.91
CA LEU A 130 -2.80 3.58 0.91
C LEU A 130 -4.25 3.15 0.68
N TYR A 131 -5.19 3.71 1.44
CA TYR A 131 -6.60 3.38 1.33
C TYR A 131 -7.14 3.64 -0.09
N ARG A 132 -6.83 4.80 -0.68
CA ARG A 132 -7.27 5.16 -2.04
C ARG A 132 -6.75 4.17 -3.06
N CYS A 133 -5.44 3.90 -3.07
CA CYS A 133 -4.82 2.95 -4.00
C CYS A 133 -5.42 1.54 -3.84
N ALA A 134 -5.55 1.07 -2.60
CA ALA A 134 -6.08 -0.26 -2.31
C ALA A 134 -7.57 -0.40 -2.69
N VAL A 135 -8.40 0.63 -2.48
CA VAL A 135 -9.82 0.59 -2.85
C VAL A 135 -10.01 0.49 -4.35
N ASP A 136 -9.25 1.25 -5.14
CA ASP A 136 -9.40 1.20 -6.59
C ASP A 136 -8.87 -0.11 -7.18
N ALA A 137 -7.76 -0.63 -6.65
CA ALA A 137 -7.28 -1.98 -6.99
C ALA A 137 -8.34 -3.06 -6.65
N LEU A 138 -9.00 -2.96 -5.48
CA LEU A 138 -10.08 -3.86 -5.10
C LEU A 138 -11.26 -3.81 -6.10
N LYS A 139 -11.65 -2.61 -6.56
CA LYS A 139 -12.79 -2.44 -7.48
C LYS A 139 -12.54 -3.11 -8.83
N VAL A 140 -11.30 -3.11 -9.32
CA VAL A 140 -10.93 -3.75 -10.60
C VAL A 140 -10.62 -5.24 -10.49
N GLY A 141 -10.75 -5.82 -9.30
CA GLY A 141 -10.59 -7.26 -9.10
C GLY A 141 -9.17 -7.70 -8.74
N ASP A 142 -8.28 -6.75 -8.39
CA ASP A 142 -6.92 -7.08 -7.98
C ASP A 142 -6.92 -7.92 -6.69
N SER A 143 -6.17 -9.02 -6.72
CA SER A 143 -6.05 -9.96 -5.60
C SER A 143 -4.94 -9.55 -4.63
N ASN A 144 -4.04 -8.66 -5.06
CA ASN A 144 -2.95 -8.11 -4.26
C ASN A 144 -2.99 -6.57 -4.24
N PRO A 145 -4.04 -5.93 -3.69
CA PRO A 145 -4.11 -4.48 -3.65
C PRO A 145 -2.87 -3.84 -3.00
N PRO A 146 -2.35 -2.75 -3.57
CA PRO A 146 -1.21 -2.03 -3.04
C PRO A 146 -1.28 -1.70 -1.55
N GLY A 147 -0.14 -1.81 -0.86
CA GLY A 147 0.02 -1.40 0.53
C GLY A 147 -0.71 -2.26 1.56
N LEU A 148 -1.49 -3.27 1.16
CA LEU A 148 -2.22 -4.10 2.13
C LEU A 148 -1.28 -4.94 3.02
N TYR A 149 -0.14 -5.36 2.47
CA TYR A 149 0.91 -6.03 3.26
C TYR A 149 1.60 -5.07 4.24
N ASP A 150 1.67 -3.78 3.92
CA ASP A 150 2.28 -2.77 4.80
C ASP A 150 1.45 -2.54 6.06
N LEU A 151 0.11 -2.67 5.98
CA LEU A 151 -0.77 -2.56 7.15
C LEU A 151 -0.42 -3.57 8.25
N ASP A 152 0.17 -4.72 7.90
CA ASP A 152 0.61 -5.73 8.88
C ASP A 152 1.91 -5.32 9.59
N ARG A 153 2.67 -4.37 9.02
CA ARG A 153 3.94 -3.86 9.56
C ARG A 153 3.74 -2.62 10.46
N PHE A 154 2.59 -1.95 10.39
CA PHE A 154 2.28 -0.73 11.15
C PHE A 154 1.94 -0.98 12.63
N ASN A 155 2.87 -1.63 13.34
CA ASN A 155 2.70 -2.01 14.74
C ASN A 155 2.55 -0.81 15.71
N THR A 156 2.94 0.40 15.30
CA THR A 156 2.77 1.63 16.09
C THR A 156 1.47 2.37 15.80
N GLN A 157 0.73 1.96 14.76
CA GLN A 157 -0.52 2.60 14.31
C GLN A 157 -1.68 1.61 14.33
N VAL A 158 -1.80 0.83 15.41
CA VAL A 158 -2.71 -0.33 15.52
C VAL A 158 -4.17 0.06 15.29
N ASP A 159 -4.65 1.12 15.95
CA ASP A 159 -6.04 1.60 15.83
C ASP A 159 -6.33 2.15 14.44
N ARG A 160 -5.43 2.97 13.89
CA ARG A 160 -5.56 3.50 12.53
C ARG A 160 -5.55 2.37 11.49
N SER A 161 -4.69 1.36 11.67
CA SER A 161 -4.63 0.19 10.80
C SER A 161 -5.91 -0.64 10.86
N TYR A 162 -6.51 -0.77 12.05
CA TYR A 162 -7.83 -1.37 12.21
C TYR A 162 -8.90 -0.58 11.43
N ASP A 163 -8.93 0.75 11.58
CA ASP A 163 -9.89 1.61 10.91
C ASP A 163 -9.78 1.51 9.38
N ILE A 164 -8.56 1.50 8.84
CA ILE A 164 -8.33 1.29 7.41
C ILE A 164 -8.84 -0.09 6.97
N ARG A 165 -8.56 -1.17 7.71
CA ARG A 165 -9.06 -2.51 7.35
C ARG A 165 -10.59 -2.56 7.36
N VAL A 166 -11.25 -1.91 8.32
CA VAL A 166 -12.71 -1.81 8.36
C VAL A 166 -13.23 -1.01 7.17
N ARG A 167 -12.61 0.13 6.83
CA ARG A 167 -12.96 0.94 5.66
C ARG A 167 -12.78 0.14 4.36
N LEU A 168 -11.71 -0.66 4.24
CA LEU A 168 -11.46 -1.54 3.11
C LEU A 168 -12.54 -2.63 3.00
N LEU A 169 -12.91 -3.28 4.11
CA LEU A 169 -14.01 -4.24 4.11
C LEU A 169 -15.35 -3.63 3.69
N ARG A 170 -15.61 -2.36 4.07
CA ARG A 170 -16.81 -1.61 3.62
C ARG A 170 -16.78 -1.35 2.11
N ALA A 171 -15.63 -0.98 1.57
CA ALA A 171 -15.42 -0.70 0.16
C ALA A 171 -15.30 -1.97 -0.71
N PHE A 172 -14.98 -3.11 -0.09
CA PHE A 172 -14.74 -4.37 -0.79
C PHE A 172 -15.94 -4.76 -1.68
N PRO A 173 -15.71 -5.16 -2.95
CA PRO A 173 -16.77 -5.44 -3.91
C PRO A 173 -17.86 -6.36 -3.36
N VAL A 174 -19.12 -6.01 -3.62
CA VAL A 174 -20.26 -6.85 -3.24
C VAL A 174 -20.20 -8.18 -4.00
N ARG A 175 -19.82 -8.15 -5.28
CA ARG A 175 -19.54 -9.32 -6.10
C ARG A 175 -18.05 -9.34 -6.42
N ALA A 176 -17.28 -10.10 -5.65
CA ALA A 176 -15.85 -10.25 -5.87
C ALA A 176 -15.56 -11.53 -6.67
N PRO A 177 -14.56 -11.53 -7.58
CA PRO A 177 -14.07 -12.75 -8.20
C PRO A 177 -13.52 -13.72 -7.15
N SER A 178 -13.47 -15.01 -7.49
CA SER A 178 -12.96 -16.06 -6.60
C SER A 178 -11.52 -15.81 -6.14
N THR A 179 -10.71 -15.15 -6.98
CA THR A 179 -9.33 -14.76 -6.73
C THR A 179 -9.18 -13.77 -5.56
N GLN A 180 -10.21 -12.95 -5.29
CA GLN A 180 -10.24 -11.99 -4.18
C GLN A 180 -10.80 -12.58 -2.87
N LEU A 181 -11.32 -13.81 -2.87
CA LEU A 181 -11.87 -14.42 -1.65
C LEU A 181 -10.84 -14.66 -0.54
N PRO A 182 -9.60 -15.12 -0.83
CA PRO A 182 -8.54 -15.22 0.18
C PRO A 182 -8.24 -13.88 0.85
N LEU A 183 -8.27 -12.80 0.05
CA LEU A 183 -8.07 -11.44 0.53
C LEU A 183 -9.17 -11.00 1.49
N LEU A 184 -10.43 -11.25 1.11
CA LEU A 184 -11.59 -10.98 1.98
C LEU A 184 -11.48 -11.76 3.30
N ASP A 185 -11.11 -13.04 3.24
CA ASP A 185 -10.97 -13.85 4.45
C ASP A 185 -9.83 -13.37 5.35
N ARG A 186 -8.71 -12.94 4.77
CA ARG A 186 -7.59 -12.32 5.49
C ARG A 186 -8.03 -11.06 6.22
N LEU A 187 -8.66 -10.12 5.51
CA LEU A 187 -9.15 -8.86 6.08
C LEU A 187 -10.15 -9.11 7.23
N LEU A 188 -11.12 -9.99 7.03
CA LEU A 188 -12.07 -10.37 8.08
C LEU A 188 -11.36 -11.03 9.27
N GLY A 189 -10.39 -11.90 9.01
CA GLY A 189 -9.62 -12.60 10.04
C GLY A 189 -8.78 -11.65 10.90
N GLN A 190 -8.24 -10.59 10.32
CA GLN A 190 -7.44 -9.58 11.01
C GLN A 190 -8.32 -8.65 11.86
N VAL A 191 -9.43 -8.16 11.32
CA VAL A 191 -10.36 -7.27 12.06
C VAL A 191 -11.04 -8.01 13.22
N VAL A 192 -11.31 -9.31 13.10
CA VAL A 192 -11.87 -10.13 14.21
C VAL A 192 -10.95 -10.19 15.44
N ARG A 193 -9.66 -9.92 15.31
CA ARG A 193 -8.73 -9.94 16.46
C ARG A 193 -8.92 -8.74 17.39
N PHE A 194 -9.59 -7.68 16.93
CA PHE A 194 -9.75 -6.45 17.68
C PHE A 194 -10.96 -6.49 18.62
N PRO A 195 -10.90 -5.78 19.76
CA PRO A 195 -12.01 -5.74 20.73
C PRO A 195 -13.25 -5.01 20.21
N ASP A 196 -13.07 -3.93 19.45
CA ASP A 196 -14.20 -3.26 18.78
C ASP A 196 -14.72 -4.13 17.65
N ARG A 197 -15.94 -4.62 17.84
CA ARG A 197 -16.63 -5.52 16.92
C ARG A 197 -17.87 -4.88 16.32
N VAL A 198 -18.27 -3.69 16.77
CA VAL A 198 -19.50 -3.02 16.30
C VAL A 198 -19.37 -2.70 14.81
N ALA A 199 -18.24 -2.11 14.42
CA ALA A 199 -17.97 -1.76 13.05
C ALA A 199 -17.90 -2.98 12.13
N LEU A 200 -17.27 -4.07 12.59
CA LEU A 200 -17.21 -5.35 11.86
C LEU A 200 -18.59 -6.00 11.71
N SER A 201 -19.37 -6.06 12.78
CA SER A 201 -20.73 -6.61 12.77
C SER A 201 -21.62 -5.90 11.75
N ALA A 202 -21.53 -4.56 11.69
CA ALA A 202 -22.26 -3.76 10.70
C ALA A 202 -21.85 -4.10 9.25
N VAL A 203 -20.54 -4.30 9.02
CA VAL A 203 -20.01 -4.68 7.70
C VAL A 203 -20.49 -6.07 7.29
N ILE A 204 -20.38 -7.06 8.17
CA ILE A 204 -20.85 -8.43 7.92
C ILE A 204 -22.35 -8.43 7.63
N ALA A 205 -23.15 -7.73 8.45
CA ALA A 205 -24.59 -7.64 8.25
C ALA A 205 -24.95 -7.01 6.90
N LYS A 206 -24.26 -5.94 6.49
CA LYS A 206 -24.45 -5.31 5.18
C LYS A 206 -24.14 -6.28 4.03
N LYS A 207 -23.01 -6.99 4.10
CA LYS A 207 -22.62 -7.96 3.05
C LYS A 207 -23.58 -9.15 2.96
N LEU A 208 -24.08 -9.66 4.08
CA LEU A 208 -25.05 -10.76 4.09
C LEU A 208 -26.43 -10.36 3.56
N LYS A 209 -26.84 -9.10 3.73
CA LYS A 209 -28.10 -8.58 3.18
C LYS A 209 -28.05 -8.30 1.67
N ALA A 210 -26.85 -8.14 1.11
CA ALA A 210 -26.71 -7.82 -0.30
C ALA A 210 -27.07 -9.03 -1.18
N LYS A 211 -28.14 -8.89 -1.98
CA LYS A 211 -28.63 -9.96 -2.88
C LYS A 211 -27.57 -10.39 -3.90
N SER A 212 -26.75 -9.45 -4.37
CA SER A 212 -25.70 -9.66 -5.37
C SER A 212 -24.40 -10.23 -4.81
N ALA A 213 -24.29 -10.46 -3.50
CA ALA A 213 -23.11 -11.10 -2.92
C ALA A 213 -23.07 -12.59 -3.31
N THR A 214 -21.88 -13.05 -3.71
CA THR A 214 -21.66 -14.46 -4.05
C THR A 214 -21.84 -15.35 -2.81
N ASP A 215 -22.26 -16.59 -3.00
CA ASP A 215 -22.46 -17.52 -1.88
C ASP A 215 -21.16 -17.80 -1.13
N ALA A 216 -20.02 -17.87 -1.85
CA ALA A 216 -18.71 -17.99 -1.24
C ALA A 216 -18.39 -16.82 -0.29
N GLN A 217 -18.70 -15.57 -0.68
CA GLN A 217 -18.54 -14.41 0.19
C GLN A 217 -19.46 -14.47 1.42
N LYS A 218 -20.72 -14.89 1.23
CA LYS A 218 -21.68 -15.05 2.34
C LYS A 218 -21.20 -16.12 3.33
N VAL A 219 -20.68 -17.24 2.84
CA VAL A 219 -20.11 -18.31 3.69
C VAL A 219 -18.94 -17.78 4.52
N LEU A 220 -18.02 -17.02 3.92
CA LEU A 220 -16.92 -16.39 4.66
C LEU A 220 -17.41 -15.42 5.75
N CYS A 221 -18.39 -14.57 5.42
CA CYS A 221 -19.00 -13.65 6.37
C CYS A 221 -19.69 -14.40 7.53
N LEU A 222 -20.44 -15.46 7.24
CA LEU A 222 -21.10 -16.30 8.25
C LEU A 222 -20.10 -17.02 9.15
N ARG A 223 -19.01 -17.56 8.58
CA ARG A 223 -17.93 -18.20 9.35
C ARG A 223 -17.36 -17.24 10.39
N ARG A 224 -17.08 -15.99 9.99
CA ARG A 224 -16.49 -14.97 10.85
C ARG A 224 -17.47 -14.46 11.90
N ARG A 225 -18.75 -14.30 11.56
CA ARG A 225 -19.83 -13.99 12.52
C ARG A 225 -19.99 -15.05 13.61
N SER A 226 -19.76 -16.32 13.27
CA SER A 226 -19.81 -17.42 14.24
C SER A 226 -18.62 -17.39 15.21
N ILE A 227 -17.42 -17.06 14.73
CA ILE A 227 -16.23 -16.87 15.56
C ILE A 227 -16.41 -15.70 16.52
N GLU A 228 -16.90 -14.57 16.01
CA GLU A 228 -17.24 -13.37 16.80
C GLU A 228 -18.19 -13.71 17.96
N ARG A 229 -19.30 -14.42 17.67
CA ARG A 229 -20.29 -14.79 18.70
C ARG A 229 -19.72 -15.71 19.78
N ARG A 230 -18.91 -16.72 19.40
CA ARG A 230 -18.27 -17.63 20.37
C ARG A 230 -17.33 -16.87 21.31
N PHE A 231 -16.57 -15.91 20.79
CA PHE A 231 -15.65 -15.12 21.61
C PHE A 231 -16.39 -14.27 22.65
N VAL A 232 -17.49 -13.62 22.25
CA VAL A 232 -18.34 -12.85 23.18
C VAL A 232 -18.95 -13.75 24.25
N SER A 233 -19.47 -14.93 23.89
CA SER A 233 -20.03 -15.87 24.86
C SER A 233 -18.99 -16.38 25.86
N SER A 234 -17.77 -16.68 25.42
CA SER A 234 -16.66 -17.08 26.31
C SER A 234 -16.23 -15.96 27.24
N LEU A 235 -16.17 -14.71 26.77
CA LEU A 235 -15.82 -13.56 27.60
C LEU A 235 -16.87 -13.30 28.68
N VAL A 236 -18.16 -13.35 28.32
CA VAL A 236 -19.26 -13.18 29.28
C VAL A 236 -19.27 -14.31 30.33
N ALA A 237 -18.99 -15.55 29.92
CA ALA A 237 -18.86 -16.67 30.85
C ALA A 237 -17.68 -16.49 31.82
N ALA A 238 -16.53 -16.01 31.32
CA ALA A 238 -15.36 -15.73 32.15
C ALA A 238 -15.61 -14.61 33.15
N MET A 239 -16.28 -13.53 32.74
CA MET A 239 -16.65 -12.42 33.64
C MET A 239 -17.63 -12.86 34.74
N ARG A 240 -18.62 -13.68 34.40
CA ARG A 240 -19.57 -14.25 35.39
C ARG A 240 -18.91 -15.23 36.35
N GLY A 241 -17.87 -15.95 35.93
CA GLY A 241 -17.08 -16.84 36.78
C GLY A 241 -16.11 -16.11 37.72
N ALA A 242 -15.73 -14.86 37.39
CA ALA A 242 -14.82 -14.04 38.17
C ALA A 242 -15.50 -13.18 39.26
N GLY A 243 -16.83 -13.25 39.40
CA GLY A 243 -17.54 -12.57 40.48
C GLY A 243 -17.57 -11.04 40.39
N ILE A 244 -17.61 -10.49 39.16
CA ILE A 244 -18.00 -9.10 38.89
C ILE A 244 -19.44 -9.08 38.40
#